data_AF-A0A7V0J0T6-F1
#
_entry.id   AF-A0A7V0J0T6-F1
#
_cell.length_a   1.000
_cell.length_b   1.000
_cell.length_c   1.000
_cell.angle_alpha   90.00
_cell.angle_beta   90.00
_cell.angle_gamma   90.00
#
_symmetry.space_group_name_H-M   'P 1'
#
loop_
_entity.id
_entity.type
_entity.pdbx_description
1 polymer ?
#
loop_
_entity_poly.entity_id
_entity_poly.type
_entity_poly.pdbx_seq_one_letter_code
_entity_poly.pdbx_strand_id
1 'polypeptide(L)'
;MNSWRDSASQQAQDDLDELLNAALPAAAFLLRKNGELFPFGVEVMVDGTVRHVAADPGVGERPDSLAVLESLTDGFRANRMSIRAAAFVTNVSYNRSDAVRVESEHSEGLAILLLAPFRRTRFRRTITFGEFVAGAGEPKIWTAE
;
A
#
# COMPACT_ATOMS: atom_id res chain seq x y z
N MET A 1 -16.55 -1.50 15.46
CA MET A 1 -15.55 -0.70 16.19
C MET A 1 -14.20 -1.09 15.65
N ASN A 2 -13.53 -0.19 14.93
CA ASN A 2 -12.20 -0.46 14.38
C ASN A 2 -11.19 -0.30 15.51
N SER A 3 -10.94 -1.38 16.25
CA SER A 3 -10.12 -1.42 17.48
C SER A 3 -8.77 -0.70 17.39
N TRP A 4 -8.20 -0.53 16.19
CA TRP A 4 -6.94 0.17 16.00
C TRP A 4 -7.09 1.70 16.02
N ARG A 5 -8.23 2.26 15.58
CA ARG A 5 -8.48 3.71 15.63
C ARG A 5 -8.65 4.20 17.06
N ASP A 6 -9.24 3.38 17.91
CA ASP A 6 -9.45 3.73 19.33
C ASP A 6 -8.12 3.78 20.11
N SER A 7 -7.07 3.11 19.62
CA SER A 7 -5.73 3.08 20.23
C SER A 7 -4.68 3.96 19.53
N ALA A 8 -4.99 4.48 18.34
CA ALA A 8 -4.07 5.26 17.51
C ALA A 8 -4.09 6.75 17.87
N SER A 9 -2.93 7.41 17.86
CA SER A 9 -2.90 8.87 17.91
C SER A 9 -3.64 9.48 16.72
N GLN A 10 -4.11 10.73 16.84
CA GLN A 10 -4.77 11.40 15.72
C GLN A 10 -3.83 11.49 14.51
N GLN A 11 -2.54 11.75 14.74
CA GLN A 11 -1.54 11.79 13.67
C GLN A 11 -1.42 10.45 12.96
N ALA A 12 -1.39 9.35 13.70
CA ALA A 12 -1.31 8.03 13.09
C ALA A 12 -2.57 7.70 12.27
N GLN A 13 -3.75 8.12 12.74
CA GLN A 13 -4.99 7.95 11.97
C GLN A 13 -4.95 8.77 10.67
N ASP A 14 -4.52 10.03 10.74
CA ASP A 14 -4.42 10.92 9.60
C ASP A 14 -3.40 10.39 8.57
N ASP A 15 -2.20 10.00 9.02
CA ASP A 15 -1.14 9.46 8.17
C ASP A 15 -1.60 8.15 7.48
N LEU A 16 -2.31 7.26 8.19
CA LEU A 16 -2.86 6.02 7.62
C LEU A 16 -3.96 6.29 6.59
N ASP A 17 -4.80 7.30 6.83
CA ASP A 17 -5.83 7.73 5.87
C ASP A 17 -5.20 8.39 4.63
N GLU A 18 -4.13 9.18 4.79
CA GLU A 18 -3.35 9.75 3.69
C GLU A 18 -2.72 8.67 2.80
N LEU A 19 -2.14 7.62 3.40
CA LEU A 19 -1.61 6.49 2.65
C LEU A 19 -2.68 5.84 1.76
N LEU A 20 -3.89 5.61 2.29
CA LEU A 20 -4.98 5.02 1.51
C LEU A 20 -5.48 5.96 0.39
N ASN A 21 -5.60 7.26 0.71
CA ASN A 21 -6.00 8.29 -0.24
C ASN A 21 -5.00 8.48 -1.39
N ALA A 22 -3.71 8.20 -1.16
CA ALA A 22 -2.69 8.21 -2.19
C ALA A 22 -2.55 6.88 -2.94
N ALA A 23 -2.70 5.75 -2.24
CA ALA A 23 -2.51 4.41 -2.79
C ALA A 23 -3.63 3.98 -3.76
N LEU A 24 -4.89 4.13 -3.35
CA LEU A 24 -6.02 3.60 -4.13
C LEU A 24 -6.19 4.31 -5.51
N PRO A 25 -6.10 5.65 -5.60
CA PRO A 25 -6.16 6.32 -6.91
C PRO A 25 -4.97 5.99 -7.80
N ALA A 26 -3.76 5.88 -7.22
CA ALA A 26 -2.56 5.49 -7.97
C ALA A 26 -2.69 4.07 -8.54
N ALA A 27 -3.16 3.12 -7.73
CA ALA A 27 -3.40 1.74 -8.17
C ALA A 27 -4.46 1.69 -9.29
N ALA A 28 -5.58 2.41 -9.15
CA ALA A 28 -6.61 2.49 -10.19
C ALA A 28 -6.06 3.12 -11.48
N PHE A 29 -5.22 4.15 -11.38
CA PHE A 29 -4.57 4.79 -12.51
C PHE A 29 -3.64 3.82 -13.25
N LEU A 30 -2.78 3.10 -12.54
CA LEU A 30 -1.84 2.12 -13.11
C LEU A 30 -2.58 0.95 -13.76
N LEU A 31 -3.59 0.39 -13.09
CA LEU A 31 -4.44 -0.67 -13.64
C LEU A 31 -5.17 -0.24 -14.92
N ARG A 32 -5.68 1.01 -14.96
CA ARG A 32 -6.29 1.57 -16.17
C ARG A 32 -5.27 1.74 -17.30
N LYS A 33 -4.11 2.34 -16.99
CA LYS A 33 -3.08 2.72 -17.97
C LYS A 33 -2.36 1.50 -18.55
N ASN A 34 -1.97 0.56 -17.70
CA ASN A 34 -1.09 -0.55 -18.07
C ASN A 34 -1.84 -1.88 -18.19
N GLY A 35 -3.02 -2.03 -17.58
CA GLY A 35 -3.72 -3.31 -17.48
C GLY A 35 -3.10 -4.27 -16.45
N GLU A 36 -2.02 -3.85 -15.81
CA GLU A 36 -1.31 -4.57 -14.75
C GLU A 36 -0.87 -3.58 -13.67
N LEU A 37 -0.55 -4.11 -12.51
CA LEU A 37 -0.07 -3.35 -11.36
C LEU A 37 1.15 -4.07 -10.80
N PHE A 38 2.32 -3.51 -11.03
CA PHE A 38 3.53 -3.89 -10.30
C PHE A 38 3.46 -3.31 -8.90
N PRO A 39 4.06 -3.99 -7.89
CA PRO A 39 4.10 -3.45 -6.55
C PRO A 39 4.73 -2.07 -6.51
N PHE A 40 4.17 -1.20 -5.66
CA PHE A 40 4.72 0.11 -5.38
C PHE A 40 4.47 0.47 -3.92
N GLY A 41 5.22 1.45 -3.44
CA GLY A 41 5.12 1.98 -2.09
C GLY A 41 4.48 3.36 -2.04
N VAL A 42 3.91 3.70 -0.89
CA VAL A 42 3.58 5.09 -0.53
C VAL A 42 4.17 5.33 0.86
N GLU A 43 4.75 6.50 1.10
CA GLU A 43 5.29 6.88 2.41
C GLU A 43 4.77 8.25 2.85
N VAL A 44 4.64 8.42 4.16
CA VAL A 44 4.43 9.71 4.82
C VAL A 44 5.73 10.07 5.53
N MET A 45 6.35 11.16 5.10
CA MET A 45 7.58 11.70 5.69
C MET A 45 7.32 12.28 7.08
N VAL A 46 8.37 12.47 7.89
CA VAL A 46 8.27 13.11 9.22
C VAL A 46 7.68 14.53 9.19
N ASP A 47 7.78 15.22 8.05
CA ASP A 47 7.18 16.54 7.83
C ASP A 47 5.73 16.50 7.31
N GLY A 48 5.15 15.31 7.16
CA GLY A 48 3.80 15.09 6.61
C GLY A 48 3.73 15.03 5.08
N THR A 49 4.86 15.11 4.37
CA THR A 49 4.85 14.98 2.91
C THR A 49 4.54 13.55 2.49
N VAL A 50 3.56 13.36 1.60
CA VAL A 50 3.25 12.05 1.00
C VAL A 50 4.04 11.83 -0.29
N ARG A 51 4.64 10.65 -0.46
CA ARG A 51 5.40 10.28 -1.67
C ARG A 51 5.03 8.90 -2.18
N HIS A 52 5.00 8.74 -3.51
CA HIS A 52 4.95 7.44 -4.17
C HIS A 52 6.36 6.92 -4.42
N VAL A 53 6.61 5.66 -4.08
CA VAL A 53 7.91 5.01 -4.18
C VAL A 53 7.81 3.84 -5.15
N ALA A 54 8.72 3.79 -6.12
CA ALA A 54 8.91 2.63 -6.97
C ALA A 54 10.26 2.00 -6.61
N ALA A 55 10.35 0.68 -6.66
CA ALA A 55 11.61 -0.04 -6.50
C ALA A 55 11.98 -0.75 -7.80
N ASP A 56 13.25 -0.68 -8.16
CA ASP A 56 13.85 -1.48 -9.23
C ASP A 56 14.77 -2.52 -8.58
N PRO A 57 14.38 -3.80 -8.55
CA PRO A 57 15.22 -4.87 -8.01
C PRO A 57 16.39 -5.26 -8.92
N GLY A 58 16.59 -4.59 -10.06
CA GLY A 58 17.75 -4.79 -10.94
C GLY A 58 17.72 -6.09 -11.75
N VAL A 59 16.58 -6.78 -11.80
CA VAL A 59 16.41 -8.09 -12.49
C VAL A 59 15.75 -7.98 -13.88
N GLY A 60 15.74 -6.78 -14.48
CA GLY A 60 15.23 -6.50 -15.82
C GLY A 60 13.90 -5.72 -15.84
N GLU A 61 13.34 -5.51 -17.03
CA GLU A 61 12.19 -4.60 -17.25
C GLU A 61 10.86 -5.06 -16.62
N ARG A 62 10.74 -6.35 -16.27
CA ARG A 62 9.54 -6.94 -15.66
C ARG A 62 9.94 -7.82 -14.48
N PRO A 63 10.31 -7.19 -13.35
CA PRO A 63 10.76 -7.93 -12.19
C PRO A 63 9.61 -8.71 -11.55
N ASP A 64 9.97 -9.77 -10.83
CA ASP A 64 9.03 -10.51 -9.99
C ASP A 64 8.49 -9.62 -8.87
N SER A 65 7.18 -9.71 -8.61
CA SER A 65 6.51 -8.89 -7.59
C SER A 65 7.11 -9.05 -6.19
N LEU A 66 7.60 -10.25 -5.84
CA LEU A 66 8.24 -10.48 -4.55
C LEU A 66 9.55 -9.71 -4.44
N ALA A 67 10.38 -9.74 -5.49
CA ALA A 67 11.64 -9.01 -5.52
C ALA A 67 11.44 -7.48 -5.41
N VAL A 68 10.38 -6.95 -6.04
CA VAL A 68 10.00 -5.53 -5.90
C VAL A 68 9.57 -5.23 -4.47
N LEU A 69 8.78 -6.10 -3.83
CA LEU A 69 8.32 -5.92 -2.45
C LEU A 69 9.46 -6.00 -1.44
N GLU A 70 10.40 -6.92 -1.61
CA GLU A 70 11.62 -7.01 -0.80
C GLU A 70 12.43 -5.72 -0.92
N SER A 71 12.65 -5.23 -2.15
CA SER A 71 13.37 -3.98 -2.39
C SER A 71 12.68 -2.76 -1.78
N LEU A 72 11.34 -2.69 -1.85
CA LEU A 72 10.56 -1.64 -1.16
C LEU A 72 10.71 -1.74 0.35
N THR A 73 10.67 -2.96 0.90
CA THR A 73 10.76 -3.20 2.34
C THR A 73 12.13 -2.76 2.86
N ASP A 74 13.20 -3.12 2.17
CA ASP A 74 14.56 -2.71 2.51
C ASP A 74 14.74 -1.19 2.41
N GLY A 75 14.20 -0.56 1.36
CA GLY A 75 14.21 0.88 1.20
C GLY A 75 13.51 1.62 2.34
N PHE A 76 12.30 1.18 2.71
CA PHE A 76 11.57 1.77 3.83
C PHE A 76 12.26 1.52 5.17
N ARG A 77 12.80 0.32 5.41
CA ARG A 77 13.58 0.02 6.63
C ARG A 77 14.83 0.89 6.75
N ALA A 78 15.54 1.12 5.65
CA ALA A 78 16.70 2.00 5.60
C ALA A 78 16.32 3.46 5.91
N ASN A 79 15.14 3.89 5.46
CA ASN A 79 14.63 5.26 5.63
C ASN A 79 13.67 5.44 6.83
N ARG A 80 13.51 4.43 7.70
CA ARG A 80 12.49 4.40 8.77
C ARG A 80 12.57 5.54 9.78
N MET A 81 13.71 6.23 9.87
CA MET A 81 13.90 7.41 10.71
C MET A 81 13.41 8.71 10.06
N SER A 82 13.13 8.69 8.76
CA SER A 82 12.68 9.84 7.96
C SER A 82 11.21 9.77 7.55
N ILE A 83 10.54 8.65 7.84
CA ILE A 83 9.11 8.42 7.56
C ILE A 83 8.37 8.06 8.84
N ARG A 84 7.09 8.43 8.92
CA ARG A 84 6.18 8.03 10.03
C ARG A 84 5.25 6.90 9.64
N ALA A 85 4.94 6.77 8.35
CA ALA A 85 4.05 5.73 7.86
C ALA A 85 4.47 5.26 6.47
N ALA A 86 4.15 4.02 6.14
CA ALA A 86 4.30 3.52 4.78
C ALA A 86 3.21 2.53 4.42
N ALA A 87 2.98 2.36 3.12
CA ALA A 87 2.08 1.37 2.56
C ALA A 87 2.74 0.62 1.41
N PHE A 88 2.54 -0.70 1.38
CA PHE A 88 2.83 -1.56 0.25
C PHE A 88 1.56 -1.82 -0.54
N VAL A 89 1.60 -1.57 -1.84
CA VAL A 89 0.43 -1.74 -2.72
C VAL A 89 0.71 -2.84 -3.73
N THR A 90 -0.16 -3.84 -3.78
CA THR A 90 -0.01 -5.02 -4.65
C THR A 90 -1.33 -5.40 -5.31
N ASN A 91 -1.24 -6.12 -6.43
CA ASN A 91 -2.40 -6.80 -7.01
C ASN A 91 -2.42 -8.26 -6.55
N VAL A 92 -3.54 -8.73 -6.04
CA VAL A 92 -3.73 -10.10 -5.55
C VAL A 92 -5.01 -10.72 -6.09
N SER A 93 -5.06 -12.04 -6.22
CA SER A 93 -6.31 -12.74 -6.47
C SER A 93 -7.13 -12.83 -5.18
N TYR A 94 -8.41 -12.45 -5.25
CA TYR A 94 -9.36 -12.44 -4.15
C TYR A 94 -10.77 -12.80 -4.63
N ASN A 95 -11.40 -13.81 -4.01
CA ASN A 95 -12.76 -14.26 -4.30
C ASN A 95 -13.10 -14.42 -5.80
N ARG A 96 -12.25 -15.17 -6.53
CA ARG A 96 -12.38 -15.41 -7.99
C ARG A 96 -12.28 -14.15 -8.86
N SER A 97 -11.72 -13.07 -8.30
CA SER A 97 -11.42 -11.80 -8.96
C SER A 97 -10.06 -11.27 -8.52
N ASP A 98 -9.70 -10.05 -8.96
CA ASP A 98 -8.50 -9.36 -8.50
C ASP A 98 -8.86 -8.28 -7.45
N ALA A 99 -7.93 -7.99 -6.57
CA ALA A 99 -8.02 -6.92 -5.59
C ALA A 99 -6.69 -6.15 -5.50
N VAL A 100 -6.79 -4.86 -5.21
CA VAL A 100 -5.66 -4.09 -4.72
C VAL A 100 -5.53 -4.38 -3.23
N ARG A 101 -4.39 -4.92 -2.82
CA ARG A 101 -4.02 -5.09 -1.41
C ARG A 101 -3.12 -3.93 -1.01
N VAL A 102 -3.52 -3.21 0.03
CA VAL A 102 -2.74 -2.16 0.66
C VAL A 102 -2.40 -2.60 2.07
N GLU A 103 -1.12 -2.81 2.35
CA GLU A 103 -0.62 -3.09 3.69
C GLU A 103 0.07 -1.84 4.21
N SER A 104 -0.58 -1.15 5.14
CA SER A 104 -0.11 0.10 5.73
C SER A 104 0.39 -0.14 7.14
N GLU A 105 1.46 0.54 7.52
CA GLU A 105 1.94 0.57 8.90
C GLU A 105 2.43 1.96 9.30
N HIS A 106 2.37 2.23 10.60
CA HIS A 106 2.80 3.49 11.22
C HIS A 106 3.89 3.22 12.26
N SER A 107 4.80 4.16 12.46
CA SER A 107 5.89 4.08 13.44
C SER A 107 5.43 3.96 14.90
N GLU A 108 4.14 4.16 15.16
CA GLU A 108 3.49 3.91 16.46
C GLU A 108 3.14 2.42 16.69
N GLY A 109 3.48 1.53 15.75
CA GLY A 109 3.25 0.09 15.87
C GLY A 109 1.88 -0.37 15.34
N LEU A 110 1.18 0.47 14.58
CA LEU A 110 -0.07 0.10 13.92
C LEU A 110 0.25 -0.55 12.57
N ALA A 111 -0.46 -1.64 12.24
CA ALA A 111 -0.42 -2.26 10.94
C ALA A 111 -1.83 -2.65 10.49
N ILE A 112 -2.20 -2.30 9.27
CA ILE A 112 -3.53 -2.48 8.69
C ILE A 112 -3.39 -3.10 7.31
N LEU A 113 -4.28 -4.04 7.02
CA LEU A 113 -4.46 -4.58 5.69
C LEU A 113 -5.81 -4.13 5.15
N LEU A 114 -5.80 -3.55 3.96
CA LEU A 114 -6.99 -3.23 3.18
C LEU A 114 -6.99 -4.02 1.87
N LEU A 115 -8.07 -4.76 1.61
CA LEU A 115 -8.36 -5.32 0.30
C LEU A 115 -9.44 -4.49 -0.37
N ALA A 116 -9.12 -4.02 -1.58
CA ALA A 116 -10.02 -3.32 -2.47
C ALA A 116 -10.25 -4.16 -3.74
N PRO A 117 -11.23 -5.09 -3.72
CA PRO A 117 -11.62 -5.84 -4.90
C PRO A 117 -11.99 -4.89 -6.02
N PHE A 118 -11.64 -5.20 -7.26
CA PHE A 118 -12.01 -4.33 -8.39
C PHE A 118 -12.54 -5.10 -9.59
N ARG A 119 -13.35 -4.41 -10.39
CA ARG A 119 -13.78 -4.87 -11.71
C ARG A 119 -13.26 -3.93 -12.78
N ARG A 120 -12.91 -4.52 -13.92
CA ARG A 120 -12.51 -3.80 -15.13
C ARG A 120 -13.67 -3.82 -16.12
N THR A 121 -14.10 -2.64 -16.58
CA THR A 121 -15.05 -2.58 -17.68
C THR A 121 -14.30 -2.57 -19.02
N ARG A 122 -14.62 -3.52 -19.91
CA ARG A 122 -13.95 -3.65 -21.23
C ARG A 122 -14.05 -2.38 -22.09
N PHE A 123 -15.15 -1.63 -21.95
CA PHE A 123 -15.45 -0.52 -22.86
C PHE A 123 -14.79 0.81 -22.48
N ARG A 124 -14.44 1.03 -21.21
CA ARG A 124 -13.93 2.33 -20.71
C ARG A 124 -12.59 2.26 -19.98
N ARG A 125 -12.00 1.06 -19.85
CA ARG A 125 -10.82 0.81 -18.99
C ARG A 125 -11.01 1.38 -17.58
N THR A 126 -12.26 1.49 -17.13
CA THR A 126 -12.58 2.02 -15.80
C THR A 126 -12.33 0.92 -14.78
N ILE A 127 -11.62 1.29 -13.72
CA ILE A 127 -11.46 0.49 -12.52
C ILE A 127 -12.53 0.95 -11.53
N THR A 128 -13.39 0.03 -11.11
CA THR A 128 -14.38 0.28 -10.06
C THR A 128 -14.05 -0.64 -8.90
N PHE A 129 -13.77 -0.05 -7.74
CA PHE A 129 -13.61 -0.79 -6.52
C PHE A 129 -14.97 -1.25 -5.97
N GLY A 130 -15.00 -2.46 -5.45
CA GLY A 130 -16.13 -3.01 -4.69
C GLY A 130 -16.05 -2.63 -3.22
N GLU A 131 -16.75 -3.41 -2.39
CA GLU A 131 -16.71 -3.26 -0.94
C GLU A 131 -15.30 -3.58 -0.39
N PHE A 132 -14.77 -2.68 0.42
CA PHE A 132 -13.48 -2.84 1.05
C PHE A 132 -13.53 -3.81 2.22
N VAL A 133 -12.49 -4.62 2.34
CA VAL A 133 -12.29 -5.50 3.49
C VAL A 133 -11.04 -5.04 4.23
N ALA A 134 -11.23 -4.59 5.47
CA ALA A 134 -10.13 -4.17 6.34
C ALA A 134 -9.85 -5.25 7.39
N GLY A 135 -8.58 -5.40 7.76
CA GLY A 135 -8.12 -6.32 8.80
C GLY A 135 -6.84 -5.85 9.45
N ALA A 136 -6.37 -6.59 10.45
CA ALA A 136 -5.05 -6.39 11.03
C ALA A 136 -3.98 -6.69 9.97
N GLY A 137 -2.97 -5.83 9.89
CA GLY A 137 -1.76 -6.06 9.10
C GLY A 137 -0.64 -6.66 9.93
N GLU A 138 0.45 -7.03 9.26
CA GLU A 138 1.70 -7.44 9.90
C GLU A 138 2.76 -6.35 9.67
N PRO A 139 3.38 -5.81 10.73
CA PRO A 139 4.42 -4.80 10.59
C PRO A 139 5.66 -5.39 9.93
N LYS A 140 6.24 -4.66 8.97
CA LYS A 140 7.43 -5.07 8.20
C LYS A 140 8.58 -4.09 8.41
N ILE A 141 8.30 -2.80 8.57
CA ILE A 141 9.28 -1.72 8.71
C ILE A 141 9.65 -1.51 10.18
N TRP A 142 8.64 -1.46 11.07
CA TRP A 142 8.82 -1.21 12.50
C TRP A 142 8.54 -2.47 13.33
N THR A 143 9.35 -3.50 13.11
CA THR A 143 9.33 -4.72 13.93
C THR A 143 10.04 -4.47 15.27
N ALA A 144 9.51 -5.01 16.36
CA ALA A 144 10.28 -5.10 17.60
C ALA A 144 11.48 -6.05 17.37
N GLU A 145 12.69 -5.57 17.63
CA GLU A 145 13.90 -6.42 17.68
C GLU A 145 13.87 -7.37 18.88
#